data_AF-A0A3N5MVS8-F1
#
_entry.id   AF-A0A3N5MVS8-F1
#
_cell.length_a   1.000
_cell.length_b   1.000
_cell.length_c   1.000
_cell.angle_alpha   90.00
_cell.angle_beta   90.00
_cell.angle_gamma   90.00
#
_symmetry.space_group_name_H-M   'P 1'
#
loop_
_entity.id
_entity.type
_entity.pdbx_description
1 polymer ?
#
loop_
_entity_poly.entity_id
_entity_poly.type
_entity_poly.pdbx_seq_one_letter_code
_entity_poly.pdbx_strand_id
1 'polypeptide(L)'
;YRGQPMGFQYQMLQELANHLDVELEVRVSNDLEQNFRELAEGHVDLIAMNLTVTGDRKSRVAFTEPLLQTRQVLVQRKPKNWEVMNGKQLESQMIRNQLDLSGKTVYVQAGSVYADRLRSLSNEIGGDIRIREVQVESEQLVQRVATGEIDFAICDENVGLVNTTYFPQLDAGTAVSFPQHVAWAVHPGADSLKSVIDRWLISFRTSSRYALLYDKYFHDHHSASRINSEYYVLSSGKISGYDEIMKQECERIGWDWRLLASMIFQESRFNPEAESWAGAFGLMQLMPGTARNYGITKESPASDHISAGVNFIKWLDDRFMDVIDDPEERIKFILASYNIGYGHIEDARRLADKYGANPDVWLGSVEEWLMKKSDPVYYTDQVVKYGYARGIETFHYVREVIERYEHYKNIVNSDVIASWKPLEEIHSGSSR
;
A
#
# COMPACT_ATOMS: atom_id res chain seq x y z
N TYR A 1 -3.24 6.80 1.55
CA TYR A 1 -4.02 8.02 1.83
C TYR A 1 -3.29 9.21 1.21
N ARG A 2 -3.90 9.92 0.26
CA ARG A 2 -3.27 11.03 -0.49
C ARG A 2 -1.88 10.65 -1.05
N GLY A 3 -1.79 9.47 -1.66
CA GLY A 3 -0.53 8.91 -2.17
C GLY A 3 0.46 8.34 -1.14
N GLN A 4 0.26 8.54 0.16
CA GLN A 4 1.14 7.90 1.14
C GLN A 4 0.70 6.44 1.41
N PRO A 5 1.61 5.45 1.24
CA PRO A 5 1.40 4.08 1.74
C PRO A 5 1.19 4.10 3.25
N MET A 6 0.12 3.48 3.75
CA MET A 6 -0.16 3.41 5.17
C MET A 6 -0.90 2.14 5.55
N GLY A 7 -0.62 1.64 6.75
CA GLY A 7 -1.34 0.53 7.39
C GLY A 7 -0.56 0.03 8.58
N PHE A 8 -1.23 -0.48 9.62
CA PHE A 8 -0.54 -0.99 10.80
C PHE A 8 0.45 -2.11 10.42
N GLN A 9 0.01 -3.10 9.63
CA GLN A 9 0.86 -4.20 9.17
C GLN A 9 2.00 -3.72 8.27
N TYR A 10 1.73 -2.80 7.34
CA TYR A 10 2.76 -2.20 6.49
C TYR A 10 3.85 -1.48 7.30
N GLN A 11 3.47 -0.69 8.29
CA GLN A 11 4.43 0.01 9.13
C GLN A 11 5.19 -0.94 10.07
N MET A 12 4.55 -2.01 10.55
CA MET A 12 5.25 -3.09 11.25
C MET A 12 6.31 -3.75 10.37
N LEU A 13 6.00 -4.03 9.09
CA LEU A 13 6.94 -4.60 8.14
C LEU A 13 8.11 -3.65 7.84
N GLN A 14 7.85 -2.35 7.72
CA GLN A 14 8.91 -1.36 7.53
C GLN A 14 9.88 -1.35 8.70
N GLU A 15 9.37 -1.41 9.93
CA GLU A 15 10.20 -1.48 11.14
C GLU A 15 11.00 -2.80 11.22
N LEU A 16 10.43 -3.91 10.76
CA LEU A 16 11.15 -5.18 10.63
C LEU A 16 12.24 -5.11 9.56
N ALA A 17 11.93 -4.62 8.36
CA ALA A 17 12.90 -4.50 7.26
C ALA A 17 14.08 -3.61 7.65
N ASN A 18 13.82 -2.49 8.32
CA ASN A 18 14.85 -1.61 8.87
C ASN A 18 15.71 -2.32 9.94
N HIS A 19 15.10 -3.18 10.76
CA HIS A 19 15.83 -3.97 11.77
C HIS A 19 16.73 -5.03 11.13
N LEU A 20 16.27 -5.62 10.02
CA LEU A 20 17.01 -6.64 9.25
C LEU A 20 18.05 -6.05 8.29
N ASP A 21 18.01 -4.74 8.05
CA ASP A 21 18.80 -4.03 7.04
C ASP A 21 18.55 -4.58 5.62
N VAL A 22 17.28 -4.75 5.27
CA VAL A 22 16.82 -5.25 3.96
C VAL A 22 15.78 -4.32 3.34
N GLU A 23 15.63 -4.43 2.02
CA GLU A 23 14.55 -3.76 1.29
C GLU A 23 13.22 -4.50 1.51
N LEU A 24 12.13 -3.74 1.59
CA LEU A 24 10.79 -4.27 1.77
C LEU A 24 10.04 -4.29 0.43
N GLU A 25 9.85 -5.47 -0.15
CA GLU A 25 8.92 -5.69 -1.27
C GLU A 25 7.56 -6.15 -0.73
N VAL A 26 6.48 -5.44 -1.06
CA VAL A 26 5.12 -5.78 -0.61
C VAL A 26 4.26 -6.21 -1.79
N ARG A 27 3.74 -7.43 -1.74
CA ARG A 27 2.71 -7.94 -2.67
C ARG A 27 1.35 -7.97 -1.98
N VAL A 28 0.30 -7.59 -2.70
CA VAL A 28 -1.07 -7.50 -2.17
C VAL A 28 -1.97 -8.45 -2.95
N SER A 29 -2.70 -9.31 -2.24
CA SER A 29 -3.67 -10.22 -2.82
C SER A 29 -4.79 -10.50 -1.81
N ASN A 30 -6.04 -10.43 -2.29
CA ASN A 30 -7.24 -10.75 -1.51
C ASN A 30 -7.54 -12.26 -1.50
N ASP A 31 -6.84 -13.07 -2.32
CA ASP A 31 -6.97 -14.53 -2.36
C ASP A 31 -6.03 -15.15 -1.34
N LEU A 32 -6.60 -15.56 -0.21
CA LEU A 32 -5.85 -16.15 0.89
C LEU A 32 -5.18 -17.47 0.53
N GLU A 33 -5.79 -18.27 -0.35
CA GLU A 33 -5.22 -19.52 -0.81
C GLU A 33 -4.05 -19.29 -1.77
N GLN A 34 -4.13 -18.23 -2.60
CA GLN A 34 -2.98 -17.78 -3.38
C GLN A 34 -1.82 -17.34 -2.49
N ASN A 35 -2.09 -16.60 -1.41
CA ASN A 35 -1.06 -16.15 -0.48
C ASN A 35 -0.31 -17.34 0.16
N PHE A 36 -1.04 -18.40 0.55
CA PHE A 36 -0.42 -19.62 1.05
C PHE A 36 0.39 -20.37 -0.02
N ARG A 37 -0.07 -20.38 -1.28
CA ARG A 37 0.69 -20.97 -2.40
C ARG A 37 1.99 -20.22 -2.66
N GLU A 38 1.94 -18.89 -2.74
CA GLU A 38 3.13 -18.07 -2.98
C GLU A 38 4.19 -18.24 -1.88
N LEU A 39 3.76 -18.35 -0.62
CA LEU A 39 4.67 -18.67 0.48
C LEU A 39 5.27 -20.07 0.36
N ALA A 40 4.46 -21.06 -0.03
CA ALA A 40 4.91 -22.44 -0.20
C ALA A 40 5.90 -22.61 -1.37
N GLU A 41 5.70 -21.83 -2.45
CA GLU A 41 6.55 -21.83 -3.64
C GLU A 41 7.81 -20.96 -3.48
N GLY A 42 7.92 -20.19 -2.38
CA GLY A 42 9.05 -19.30 -2.13
C GLY A 42 9.01 -18.00 -2.94
N HIS A 43 7.84 -17.61 -3.44
CA HIS A 43 7.63 -16.31 -4.10
C HIS A 43 7.52 -15.15 -3.11
N VAL A 44 7.21 -15.43 -1.84
CA VAL A 44 7.23 -14.48 -0.72
C VAL A 44 7.83 -15.15 0.52
N ASP A 45 8.52 -14.38 1.37
CA ASP A 45 9.14 -14.89 2.59
C ASP A 45 8.20 -14.91 3.80
N LEU A 46 7.20 -14.03 3.81
CA LEU A 46 6.34 -13.72 4.96
C LEU A 46 4.94 -13.34 4.50
N ILE A 47 3.92 -14.01 5.03
CA ILE A 47 2.53 -13.56 4.96
C ILE A 47 2.23 -12.70 6.18
N ALA A 48 2.11 -11.38 5.95
CA ALA A 48 2.00 -10.37 6.98
C ALA A 48 0.58 -9.78 7.10
N MET A 49 -0.38 -10.63 7.47
CA MET A 49 -1.77 -10.25 7.71
C MET A 49 -2.28 -10.83 9.04
N ASN A 50 -3.52 -10.50 9.42
CA ASN A 50 -4.12 -11.04 10.64
C ASN A 50 -4.51 -12.53 10.46
N LEU A 51 -3.53 -13.44 10.35
CA LEU A 51 -3.82 -14.87 10.25
C LEU A 51 -4.13 -15.46 11.63
N THR A 52 -5.36 -15.92 11.80
CA THR A 52 -5.73 -16.77 12.94
C THR A 52 -4.91 -18.06 12.92
N VAL A 53 -4.30 -18.38 14.06
CA VAL A 53 -3.49 -19.59 14.27
C VAL A 53 -4.43 -20.77 14.52
N THR A 54 -4.48 -21.72 13.58
CA THR A 54 -5.26 -22.96 13.69
C THR A 54 -4.37 -24.20 13.54
N GLY A 55 -4.85 -25.35 14.01
CA GLY A 55 -4.14 -26.63 13.83
C GLY A 55 -3.95 -26.98 12.35
N ASP A 56 -4.98 -26.76 11.54
CA ASP A 56 -4.92 -26.95 10.08
C ASP A 56 -3.84 -26.07 9.44
N ARG A 57 -3.84 -24.76 9.72
CA ARG A 57 -2.83 -23.85 9.15
C ARG A 57 -1.41 -24.15 9.65
N LYS A 58 -1.24 -24.62 10.90
CA LYS A 58 0.08 -25.06 11.40
C LYS A 58 0.67 -26.23 10.62
N SER A 59 -0.15 -27.00 9.90
CA SER A 59 0.35 -28.05 9.00
C SER A 59 0.88 -27.49 7.66
N ARG A 60 0.49 -26.27 7.32
CA ARG A 60 0.80 -25.59 6.04
C ARG A 60 1.93 -24.57 6.18
N VAL A 61 2.00 -23.88 7.32
CA VAL A 61 2.91 -22.75 7.57
C VAL A 61 3.50 -22.77 8.98
N ALA A 62 4.65 -22.11 9.16
CA ALA A 62 5.18 -21.82 10.48
C ALA A 62 4.74 -20.42 10.93
N PHE A 63 4.00 -20.33 12.04
CA PHE A 63 3.55 -19.05 12.59
C PHE A 63 4.63 -18.39 13.45
N THR A 64 4.77 -17.07 13.32
CA THR A 64 5.57 -16.25 14.24
C THR A 64 4.99 -16.27 15.65
N GLU A 65 5.68 -15.63 16.59
CA GLU A 65 5.09 -15.21 17.86
C GLU A 65 3.80 -14.43 17.60
N PRO A 66 2.70 -14.72 18.35
CA PRO A 66 1.43 -14.04 18.16
C PRO A 66 1.55 -12.53 18.34
N LEU A 67 1.01 -11.78 17.39
CA LEU A 67 0.92 -10.32 17.44
C LEU A 67 -0.07 -9.87 18.52
N LEU A 68 -1.21 -10.57 18.60
CA LEU A 68 -2.32 -10.28 19.50
C LEU A 68 -3.23 -11.50 19.68
N GLN A 69 -4.16 -11.39 20.62
CA GLN A 69 -5.31 -12.29 20.77
C GLN A 69 -6.58 -11.53 20.41
N THR A 70 -7.46 -12.17 19.63
CA THR A 70 -8.72 -11.56 19.20
C THR A 70 -9.81 -12.62 19.09
N ARG A 71 -11.07 -12.18 19.16
CA ARG A 71 -12.23 -13.03 18.87
C ARG A 71 -12.69 -12.73 17.45
N GLN A 72 -13.29 -13.70 16.78
CA GLN A 72 -14.12 -13.45 15.61
C GLN A 72 -15.48 -12.92 16.06
N VAL A 73 -15.95 -11.83 15.46
CA VAL A 73 -17.20 -11.14 15.81
C VAL A 73 -18.12 -10.97 14.60
N LEU A 74 -19.42 -10.97 14.87
CA LEU A 74 -20.43 -10.51 13.95
C LEU A 74 -20.41 -8.99 13.88
N VAL A 75 -20.28 -8.46 12.67
CA VAL A 75 -20.49 -7.06 12.36
C VAL A 75 -21.88 -6.90 11.76
N GLN A 76 -22.65 -5.97 12.32
CA GLN A 76 -24.03 -5.68 11.95
C GLN A 76 -24.30 -4.17 12.05
N ARG A 77 -25.41 -3.71 11.46
CA ARG A 77 -25.86 -2.32 11.63
C ARG A 77 -26.77 -2.18 12.85
N LYS A 78 -26.61 -1.08 13.56
CA LYS A 78 -27.60 -0.58 14.52
C LYS A 78 -28.89 -0.17 13.79
N PRO A 79 -30.06 -0.28 14.42
CA PRO A 79 -31.33 0.19 13.86
C PRO A 79 -31.29 1.67 13.44
N LYS A 80 -32.08 2.08 12.45
CA LYS A 80 -32.04 3.46 11.91
C LYS A 80 -32.20 4.56 12.96
N ASN A 81 -32.95 4.31 14.04
CA ASN A 81 -33.21 5.24 15.13
C ASN A 81 -32.37 4.96 16.40
N TRP A 82 -31.23 4.29 16.27
CA TRP A 82 -30.39 3.89 17.41
C TRP A 82 -29.93 5.06 18.30
N GLU A 83 -29.73 6.25 17.72
CA GLU A 83 -29.24 7.45 18.43
C GLU A 83 -30.20 7.94 19.53
N VAL A 84 -31.49 7.62 19.41
CA VAL A 84 -32.53 7.98 20.39
C VAL A 84 -32.98 6.80 21.25
N MET A 85 -32.42 5.60 21.03
CA MET A 85 -32.71 4.44 21.85
C MET A 85 -31.87 4.44 23.13
N ASN A 86 -32.46 3.98 24.24
CA ASN A 86 -31.65 3.62 25.40
C ASN A 86 -30.91 2.29 25.16
N GLY A 87 -29.87 2.02 25.96
CA GLY A 87 -29.04 0.82 25.80
C GLY A 87 -29.84 -0.48 25.78
N LYS A 88 -30.85 -0.63 26.65
CA LYS A 88 -31.67 -1.85 26.68
C LYS A 88 -32.50 -2.03 25.41
N GLN A 89 -33.05 -0.94 24.87
CA GLN A 89 -33.81 -0.96 23.61
C GLN A 89 -32.92 -1.31 22.43
N LEU A 90 -31.73 -0.71 22.36
CA LEU A 90 -30.74 -1.01 21.32
C LEU A 90 -30.36 -2.48 21.38
N GLU A 91 -29.89 -2.96 22.53
CA GLU A 91 -29.44 -4.34 22.74
C GLU A 91 -30.52 -5.37 22.39
N SER A 92 -31.80 -5.07 22.64
CA SER A 92 -32.91 -5.97 22.28
C SER A 92 -33.16 -6.12 20.77
N GLN A 93 -32.60 -5.24 19.94
CA GLN A 93 -32.71 -5.28 18.48
C GLN A 93 -31.42 -5.74 17.79
N MET A 94 -30.35 -5.95 18.55
CA MET A 94 -29.10 -6.48 18.02
C MET A 94 -29.08 -8.00 18.13
N ILE A 95 -28.42 -8.68 17.20
CA ILE A 95 -28.07 -10.09 17.39
C ILE A 95 -27.02 -10.14 18.50
N ARG A 96 -27.35 -10.72 19.65
CA ARG A 96 -26.44 -10.90 20.80
C ARG A 96 -26.26 -12.36 21.20
N ASN A 97 -27.18 -13.21 20.79
CA ASN A 97 -27.10 -14.64 20.97
C ASN A 97 -26.75 -15.29 19.62
N GLN A 98 -25.80 -16.22 19.63
CA GLN A 98 -25.39 -16.96 18.44
C GLN A 98 -26.54 -17.78 17.84
N LEU A 99 -27.53 -18.18 18.64
CA LEU A 99 -28.74 -18.84 18.15
C LEU A 99 -29.52 -17.99 17.14
N ASP A 100 -29.48 -16.66 17.28
CA ASP A 100 -30.23 -15.71 16.44
C ASP A 100 -29.62 -15.53 15.03
N LEU A 101 -28.46 -16.15 14.78
CA LEU A 101 -27.86 -16.24 13.43
C LEU A 101 -28.57 -17.26 12.54
N SER A 102 -29.42 -18.13 13.09
CA SER A 102 -30.19 -19.08 12.30
C SER A 102 -31.07 -18.37 11.26
N GLY A 103 -30.95 -18.81 10.00
CA GLY A 103 -31.65 -18.24 8.85
C GLY A 103 -31.06 -16.94 8.31
N LYS A 104 -30.00 -16.39 8.92
CA LYS A 104 -29.32 -15.18 8.45
C LYS A 104 -28.33 -15.50 7.33
N THR A 105 -28.16 -14.55 6.42
CA THR A 105 -27.09 -14.58 5.43
C THR A 105 -25.90 -13.81 5.97
N VAL A 106 -24.75 -14.47 6.11
CA VAL A 106 -23.54 -13.87 6.68
C VAL A 106 -22.40 -13.97 5.67
N TYR A 107 -21.77 -12.83 5.38
CA TYR A 107 -20.66 -12.74 4.44
C TYR A 107 -19.32 -12.88 5.14
N VAL A 108 -18.41 -13.61 4.52
CA VAL A 108 -17.05 -13.82 5.02
C VAL A 108 -16.05 -13.81 3.86
N GLN A 109 -14.79 -13.47 4.16
CA GLN A 109 -13.71 -13.60 3.20
C GLN A 109 -13.52 -15.07 2.83
N ALA A 110 -13.42 -15.36 1.53
CA ALA A 110 -13.19 -16.71 1.04
C ALA A 110 -11.84 -17.27 1.53
N GLY A 111 -11.81 -18.54 1.92
CA GLY A 111 -10.62 -19.19 2.49
C GLY A 111 -10.27 -18.78 3.93
N SER A 112 -11.03 -17.84 4.52
CA SER A 112 -10.85 -17.47 5.93
C SER A 112 -11.35 -18.55 6.88
N VAL A 113 -10.83 -18.54 8.12
CA VAL A 113 -11.34 -19.41 9.19
C VAL A 113 -12.77 -19.08 9.63
N TYR A 114 -13.30 -17.94 9.18
CA TYR A 114 -14.64 -17.48 9.55
C TYR A 114 -15.71 -18.39 8.95
N ALA A 115 -15.50 -18.87 7.72
CA ALA A 115 -16.41 -19.80 7.07
C ALA A 115 -16.54 -21.10 7.89
N ASP A 116 -15.41 -21.70 8.25
CA ASP A 116 -15.38 -22.93 9.06
C ASP A 116 -15.98 -22.73 10.45
N ARG A 117 -15.73 -21.55 11.06
CA ARG A 117 -16.34 -21.23 12.35
C ARG A 117 -17.86 -21.12 12.25
N LEU A 118 -18.38 -20.45 11.22
CA LEU A 118 -19.83 -20.35 11.01
C LEU A 118 -20.45 -21.70 10.66
N ARG A 119 -19.78 -22.56 9.87
CA ARG A 119 -20.25 -23.92 9.58
C ARG A 119 -20.35 -24.75 10.86
N SER A 120 -19.31 -24.68 11.70
CA SER A 120 -19.28 -25.35 13.01
C SER A 120 -20.39 -24.83 13.91
N LEU A 121 -20.56 -23.50 13.98
CA LEU A 121 -21.59 -22.87 14.78
C LEU A 121 -23.01 -23.23 14.29
N SER A 122 -23.24 -23.26 12.98
CA SER A 122 -24.51 -23.68 12.38
C SER A 122 -24.90 -25.09 12.83
N ASN A 123 -23.93 -26.01 12.82
CA ASN A 123 -24.11 -27.38 13.31
C ASN A 123 -24.37 -27.43 14.81
N GLU A 124 -23.60 -26.68 15.62
CA GLU A 124 -23.74 -26.61 17.08
C GLU A 124 -25.12 -26.11 17.52
N ILE A 125 -25.67 -25.10 16.83
CA ILE A 125 -26.98 -24.52 17.16
C ILE A 125 -28.17 -25.26 16.53
N GLY A 126 -27.90 -26.25 15.65
CA GLY A 126 -28.94 -26.94 14.89
C GLY A 126 -29.74 -26.05 13.94
N GLY A 127 -29.12 -24.96 13.47
CA GLY A 127 -29.72 -23.94 12.60
C GLY A 127 -29.03 -23.86 11.24
N ASP A 128 -29.61 -23.08 10.32
CA ASP A 128 -29.07 -22.86 8.98
C ASP A 128 -28.52 -21.43 8.84
N ILE A 129 -27.22 -21.25 9.04
CA ILE A 129 -26.54 -19.98 8.75
C ILE A 129 -26.13 -20.01 7.27
N ARG A 130 -26.66 -19.08 6.46
CA ARG A 130 -26.37 -19.00 5.02
C ARG A 130 -25.06 -18.25 4.79
N ILE A 131 -23.97 -19.00 4.71
CA ILE A 131 -22.62 -18.45 4.58
C ILE A 131 -22.34 -18.07 3.12
N ARG A 132 -21.91 -16.83 2.90
CA ARG A 132 -21.48 -16.31 1.58
C ARG A 132 -19.99 -15.98 1.63
N GLU A 133 -19.20 -16.82 0.98
CA GLU A 133 -17.75 -16.61 0.84
C GLU A 133 -17.47 -15.76 -0.40
N VAL A 134 -16.72 -14.67 -0.23
CA VAL A 134 -16.38 -13.75 -1.32
C VAL A 134 -14.88 -13.40 -1.29
N GLN A 135 -14.28 -13.19 -2.45
CA GLN A 135 -12.85 -12.86 -2.62
C GLN A 135 -12.59 -11.37 -2.33
N VAL A 136 -12.89 -10.97 -1.09
CA VAL A 136 -12.88 -9.59 -0.61
C VAL A 136 -12.34 -9.60 0.82
N GLU A 137 -11.49 -8.63 1.14
CA GLU A 137 -10.91 -8.49 2.48
C GLU A 137 -11.96 -8.20 3.56
N SER A 138 -11.68 -8.64 4.78
CA SER A 138 -12.62 -8.54 5.91
C SER A 138 -13.05 -7.09 6.20
N GLU A 139 -12.13 -6.14 6.09
CA GLU A 139 -12.42 -4.72 6.29
C GLU A 139 -13.38 -4.16 5.23
N GLN A 140 -13.27 -4.62 3.98
CA GLN A 140 -14.17 -4.19 2.91
C GLN A 140 -15.59 -4.73 3.15
N LEU A 141 -15.72 -5.97 3.63
CA LEU A 141 -17.02 -6.53 4.05
C LEU A 141 -17.66 -5.71 5.17
N VAL A 142 -16.88 -5.26 6.15
CA VAL A 142 -17.34 -4.38 7.22
C VAL A 142 -17.87 -3.05 6.67
N GLN A 143 -17.19 -2.46 5.68
CA GLN A 143 -17.67 -1.25 5.01
C GLN A 143 -18.97 -1.48 4.24
N ARG A 144 -19.15 -2.63 3.59
CA ARG A 144 -20.42 -3.01 2.93
C ARG A 144 -21.57 -3.20 3.92
N VAL A 145 -21.29 -3.66 5.14
CA VAL A 145 -22.28 -3.62 6.23
C VAL A 145 -22.60 -2.17 6.59
N ALA A 146 -21.61 -1.28 6.66
CA ALA A 146 -21.83 0.12 7.04
C ALA A 146 -22.70 0.89 6.02
N THR A 147 -22.55 0.61 4.73
CA THR A 147 -23.36 1.18 3.64
C THR A 147 -24.75 0.55 3.55
N GLY A 148 -24.93 -0.65 4.12
CA GLY A 148 -26.15 -1.43 4.03
C GLY A 148 -26.30 -2.21 2.73
N GLU A 149 -25.21 -2.43 2.00
CA GLU A 149 -25.18 -3.35 0.85
C GLU A 149 -25.37 -4.80 1.30
N ILE A 150 -24.82 -5.15 2.46
CA ILE A 150 -25.01 -6.45 3.12
C ILE A 150 -25.41 -6.25 4.58
N ASP A 151 -26.10 -7.24 5.15
CA ASP A 151 -26.61 -7.13 6.52
C ASP A 151 -25.56 -7.52 7.58
N PHE A 152 -24.78 -8.56 7.30
CA PHE A 152 -23.91 -9.20 8.28
C PHE A 152 -22.57 -9.64 7.66
N ALA A 153 -21.48 -9.40 8.38
CA ALA A 153 -20.16 -9.92 8.07
C ALA A 153 -19.49 -10.50 9.32
N ILE A 154 -18.50 -11.38 9.15
CA ILE A 154 -17.57 -11.77 10.22
C ILE A 154 -16.18 -11.17 9.97
N CYS A 155 -15.57 -10.64 11.02
CA CYS A 155 -14.16 -10.25 11.04
C CYS A 155 -13.56 -10.49 12.43
N ASP A 156 -12.26 -10.27 12.57
CA ASP A 156 -11.63 -10.18 13.89
C ASP A 156 -12.13 -8.96 14.68
N GLU A 157 -12.23 -9.09 16.00
CA GLU A 157 -12.79 -8.11 16.91
C GLU A 157 -12.06 -6.76 16.84
N ASN A 158 -10.73 -6.77 16.80
CA ASN A 158 -9.94 -5.56 16.62
C ASN A 158 -10.27 -4.82 15.31
N VAL A 159 -10.53 -5.54 14.22
CA VAL A 159 -10.94 -4.94 12.94
C VAL A 159 -12.34 -4.34 13.07
N GLY A 160 -13.27 -5.09 13.66
CA GLY A 160 -14.65 -4.64 13.88
C GLY A 160 -14.71 -3.39 14.76
N LEU A 161 -14.06 -3.42 15.92
CA LEU A 161 -14.02 -2.30 16.87
C LEU A 161 -13.40 -1.04 16.26
N VAL A 162 -12.27 -1.17 15.55
CA VAL A 162 -11.68 -0.04 14.82
C VAL A 162 -12.67 0.56 13.84
N ASN A 163 -13.36 -0.27 13.05
CA ASN A 163 -14.33 0.20 12.08
C ASN A 163 -15.56 0.88 12.72
N THR A 164 -15.97 0.49 13.94
CA THR A 164 -17.05 1.21 14.66
C THR A 164 -16.68 2.65 15.03
N THR A 165 -15.38 2.98 15.09
CA THR A 165 -14.93 4.36 15.29
C THR A 165 -15.12 5.22 14.03
N TYR A 166 -15.20 4.58 12.85
CA TYR A 166 -15.35 5.23 11.54
C TYR A 166 -16.80 5.25 11.08
N PHE A 167 -17.54 4.21 11.43
CA PHE A 167 -18.95 4.01 11.11
C PHE A 167 -19.73 3.79 12.41
N PRO A 168 -20.16 4.86 13.11
CA PRO A 168 -20.85 4.76 14.40
C PRO A 168 -22.14 3.94 14.37
N GLN A 169 -22.74 3.78 13.19
CA GLN A 169 -23.91 2.93 12.96
C GLN A 169 -23.59 1.43 12.97
N LEU A 170 -22.32 1.03 12.98
CA LEU A 170 -21.92 -0.37 13.11
C LEU A 170 -21.94 -0.82 14.56
N ASP A 171 -22.10 -2.12 14.73
CA ASP A 171 -21.95 -2.86 15.96
C ASP A 171 -21.11 -4.13 15.69
N ALA A 172 -20.14 -4.38 16.56
CA ALA A 172 -19.23 -5.53 16.50
C ALA A 172 -19.18 -6.28 17.85
N GLY A 173 -20.26 -6.18 18.65
CA GLY A 173 -20.28 -6.65 20.04
C GLY A 173 -20.49 -8.15 20.21
N THR A 174 -20.82 -8.87 19.14
CA THR A 174 -21.27 -10.27 19.22
C THR A 174 -20.18 -11.23 18.78
N ALA A 175 -19.46 -11.78 19.74
CA ALA A 175 -18.43 -12.78 19.47
C ALA A 175 -19.05 -14.11 19.00
N VAL A 176 -18.48 -14.70 17.94
CA VAL A 176 -18.86 -16.02 17.41
C VAL A 176 -17.80 -17.09 17.67
N SER A 177 -16.72 -16.73 18.35
CA SER A 177 -15.61 -17.61 18.73
C SER A 177 -15.01 -17.21 20.08
N PHE A 178 -14.18 -18.11 20.63
CA PHE A 178 -13.30 -17.80 21.75
C PHE A 178 -12.09 -16.98 21.27
N PRO A 179 -11.35 -16.33 22.18
CA PRO A 179 -10.10 -15.66 21.82
C PRO A 179 -9.10 -16.63 21.17
N GLN A 180 -8.52 -16.22 20.05
CA GLN A 180 -7.51 -16.96 19.30
C GLN A 180 -6.29 -16.09 19.06
N HIS A 181 -5.13 -16.74 18.92
CA HIS A 181 -3.91 -16.05 18.52
C HIS A 181 -3.98 -15.66 17.04
N VAL A 182 -3.49 -14.46 16.76
CA VAL A 182 -3.23 -13.97 15.42
C VAL A 182 -1.73 -13.73 15.27
N ALA A 183 -1.15 -14.25 14.19
CA ALA A 183 0.28 -14.20 13.93
C ALA A 183 0.55 -14.01 12.43
N TRP A 184 1.79 -13.65 12.09
CA TRP A 184 2.27 -13.78 10.71
C TRP A 184 2.69 -15.22 10.43
N ALA A 185 2.85 -15.55 9.15
CA ALA A 185 3.28 -16.88 8.72
C ALA A 185 4.50 -16.81 7.81
N VAL A 186 5.45 -17.72 8.04
CA VAL A 186 6.60 -17.96 7.17
C VAL A 186 6.57 -19.40 6.65
N HIS A 187 7.39 -19.69 5.64
CA HIS A 187 7.55 -21.03 5.11
C HIS A 187 7.95 -22.01 6.24
N PRO A 188 7.40 -23.24 6.31
CA PRO A 188 7.70 -24.21 7.38
C PRO A 188 9.19 -24.52 7.59
N GLY A 189 10.00 -24.43 6.52
CA GLY A 189 11.45 -24.63 6.58
C GLY A 189 12.29 -23.38 6.90
N ALA A 190 11.68 -22.22 7.11
CA ALA A 190 12.38 -20.94 7.30
C ALA A 190 12.69 -20.64 8.79
N ASP A 191 13.23 -21.63 9.52
CA ASP A 191 13.47 -21.55 10.96
C ASP A 191 14.34 -20.36 11.38
N SER A 192 15.36 -20.02 10.58
CA SER A 192 16.24 -18.88 10.84
C SER A 192 15.50 -17.54 10.73
N LEU A 193 14.73 -17.34 9.65
CA LEU A 193 13.94 -16.12 9.46
C LEU A 193 12.89 -15.98 10.56
N LYS A 194 12.14 -17.06 10.83
CA LYS A 194 11.16 -17.13 11.92
C LYS A 194 11.77 -16.69 13.25
N SER A 195 12.92 -17.26 13.61
CA SER A 195 13.59 -16.99 14.88
C SER A 195 14.03 -15.54 15.01
N VAL A 196 14.44 -14.90 13.92
CA VAL A 196 14.80 -13.47 13.93
C VAL A 196 13.55 -12.62 14.09
N ILE A 197 12.49 -12.89 13.33
CA ILE A 197 11.21 -12.18 13.42
C ILE A 197 10.62 -12.29 14.83
N ASP A 198 10.64 -13.48 15.44
CA ASP A 198 10.10 -13.71 16.78
C ASP A 198 10.84 -12.90 17.85
N ARG A 199 12.17 -12.90 17.81
CA ARG A 199 12.99 -12.08 18.73
C ARG A 199 12.71 -10.59 18.55
N TRP A 200 12.63 -10.15 17.30
CA TRP A 200 12.28 -8.77 16.98
C TRP A 200 10.89 -8.42 17.50
N LEU A 201 9.86 -9.22 17.23
CA LEU A 201 8.47 -9.01 17.68
C LEU A 201 8.37 -8.88 19.20
N ILE A 202 9.02 -9.78 19.94
CA ILE A 202 9.03 -9.75 21.41
C ILE A 202 9.61 -8.42 21.91
N SER A 203 10.75 -7.98 21.35
CA SER A 203 11.39 -6.73 21.77
C SER A 203 10.59 -5.50 21.32
N PHE A 204 10.18 -5.44 20.06
CA PHE A 204 9.54 -4.30 19.43
C PHE A 204 8.19 -3.98 20.07
N ARG A 205 7.39 -5.00 20.42
CA ARG A 205 6.08 -4.81 21.07
C ARG A 205 6.14 -4.15 22.44
N THR A 206 7.30 -4.19 23.10
CA THR A 206 7.51 -3.51 24.39
C THR A 206 8.06 -2.08 24.24
N SER A 207 8.35 -1.67 23.00
CA SER A 207 8.94 -0.36 22.72
C SER A 207 7.90 0.77 22.68
N SER A 208 8.35 2.00 22.96
CA SER A 208 7.52 3.20 22.76
C SER A 208 7.13 3.40 21.29
N ARG A 209 7.96 2.91 20.35
CA ARG A 209 7.67 2.98 18.91
C ARG A 209 6.44 2.16 18.55
N TYR A 210 6.33 0.94 19.07
CA TYR A 210 5.12 0.12 18.90
C TYR A 210 3.91 0.76 19.57
N ALA A 211 4.06 1.32 20.77
CA ALA A 211 2.95 1.99 21.46
C ALA A 211 2.39 3.18 20.64
N LEU A 212 3.26 4.02 20.08
CA LEU A 212 2.87 5.12 19.19
C LEU A 212 2.23 4.61 17.90
N LEU A 213 2.77 3.54 17.32
CA LEU A 213 2.25 2.94 16.11
C LEU A 213 0.84 2.37 16.35
N TYR A 214 0.65 1.64 17.45
CA TYR A 214 -0.63 1.07 17.83
C TYR A 214 -1.66 2.18 18.08
N ASP A 215 -1.30 3.20 18.87
CA ASP A 215 -2.18 4.32 19.17
C ASP A 215 -2.67 5.05 17.91
N LYS A 216 -1.75 5.30 16.98
CA LYS A 216 -2.05 5.92 15.67
C LYS A 216 -3.12 5.18 14.88
N TYR A 217 -3.14 3.84 14.90
CA TYR A 217 -4.09 3.06 14.09
C TYR A 217 -5.35 2.63 14.84
N PHE A 218 -5.27 2.42 16.15
CA PHE A 218 -6.34 1.81 16.94
C PHE A 218 -7.05 2.78 17.91
N HIS A 219 -6.49 3.96 18.20
CA HIS A 219 -7.10 4.94 19.13
C HIS A 219 -7.23 6.37 18.57
N ASP A 220 -6.41 6.77 17.59
CA ASP A 220 -6.48 8.12 16.99
C ASP A 220 -7.72 8.29 16.07
N HIS A 221 -8.67 9.13 16.49
CA HIS A 221 -9.85 9.50 15.69
C HIS A 221 -9.49 10.23 14.38
N HIS A 222 -8.30 10.81 14.23
CA HIS A 222 -7.87 11.36 12.94
C HIS A 222 -7.56 10.27 11.90
N SER A 223 -7.39 9.00 12.30
CA SER A 223 -7.37 7.88 11.36
C SER A 223 -8.73 7.68 10.67
N ALA A 224 -9.83 8.01 11.36
CA ALA A 224 -11.19 7.96 10.81
C ALA A 224 -11.38 8.91 9.64
N SER A 225 -10.94 10.16 9.79
CA SER A 225 -11.07 11.17 8.73
C SER A 225 -10.22 10.85 7.50
N ARG A 226 -9.13 10.08 7.68
CA ARG A 226 -8.28 9.61 6.57
C ARG A 226 -8.96 8.50 5.76
N ILE A 227 -9.67 7.57 6.39
CA ILE A 227 -10.37 6.45 5.73
C ILE A 227 -11.63 6.94 4.99
N ASN A 228 -12.35 7.90 5.57
CA ASN A 228 -13.51 8.54 4.94
C ASN A 228 -13.13 9.58 3.86
N SER A 229 -11.84 9.73 3.54
CA SER A 229 -11.40 10.64 2.48
C SER A 229 -11.56 9.99 1.10
N GLU A 230 -11.99 10.79 0.12
CA GLU A 230 -11.99 10.40 -1.30
C GLU A 230 -10.60 9.99 -1.86
N TYR A 231 -9.51 10.30 -1.14
CA TYR A 231 -8.12 9.96 -1.50
C TYR A 231 -7.56 8.78 -0.69
N TYR A 232 -8.43 8.00 -0.04
CA TYR A 232 -8.05 6.71 0.52
C TYR A 232 -8.16 5.65 -0.57
N VAL A 233 -7.02 5.36 -1.20
CA VAL A 233 -6.90 4.47 -2.36
C VAL A 233 -7.64 3.15 -2.20
N LEU A 234 -7.60 2.54 -1.01
CA LEU A 234 -8.29 1.29 -0.78
C LEU A 234 -9.80 1.47 -0.96
N SER A 235 -10.46 2.50 -0.41
CA SER A 235 -11.92 2.66 -0.58
C SER A 235 -12.34 3.33 -1.90
N SER A 236 -11.51 4.19 -2.49
CA SER A 236 -11.89 5.02 -3.64
C SER A 236 -11.26 4.63 -4.97
N GLY A 237 -10.20 3.82 -4.95
CA GLY A 237 -9.36 3.55 -6.12
C GLY A 237 -8.58 4.77 -6.63
N LYS A 238 -8.61 5.90 -5.92
CA LYS A 238 -7.96 7.17 -6.31
C LYS A 238 -6.72 7.45 -5.45
N ILE A 239 -5.61 7.78 -6.11
CA ILE A 239 -4.36 8.20 -5.48
C ILE A 239 -4.44 9.68 -5.09
N SER A 240 -4.97 10.52 -5.97
CA SER A 240 -5.01 11.97 -5.84
C SER A 240 -6.22 12.60 -6.56
N GLY A 241 -6.36 13.93 -6.44
CA GLY A 241 -7.34 14.70 -7.22
C GLY A 241 -6.96 14.88 -8.70
N TYR A 242 -5.77 14.41 -9.11
CA TYR A 242 -5.19 14.67 -10.42
C TYR A 242 -5.08 13.41 -11.30
N ASP A 243 -5.62 12.27 -10.84
CA ASP A 243 -5.43 10.96 -11.48
C ASP A 243 -5.83 10.95 -12.96
N GLU A 244 -6.96 11.57 -13.32
CA GLU A 244 -7.41 11.62 -14.72
C GLU A 244 -6.51 12.47 -15.61
N ILE A 245 -5.96 13.57 -15.08
CA ILE A 245 -5.00 14.41 -15.81
C ILE A 245 -3.70 13.63 -16.02
N MET A 246 -3.21 12.94 -15.00
CA MET A 246 -2.01 12.11 -15.09
C MET A 246 -2.17 10.98 -16.12
N LYS A 247 -3.33 10.31 -16.14
CA LYS A 247 -3.64 9.28 -17.15
C LYS A 247 -3.56 9.84 -18.57
N GLN A 248 -4.24 10.94 -18.83
CA GLN A 248 -4.27 11.58 -20.16
C GLN A 248 -2.87 12.01 -20.62
N GLU A 249 -2.09 12.62 -19.72
CA GLU A 249 -0.75 13.10 -20.07
C GLU A 249 0.25 11.96 -20.27
N CYS A 250 0.16 10.89 -19.49
CA CYS A 250 1.03 9.72 -19.61
C CYS A 250 0.84 8.94 -20.93
N GLU A 251 -0.36 8.95 -21.53
CA GLU A 251 -0.58 8.38 -22.87
C GLU A 251 0.38 8.96 -23.92
N ARG A 252 0.78 10.24 -23.77
CA ARG A 252 1.67 10.94 -24.72
C ARG A 252 3.14 10.49 -24.64
N ILE A 253 3.53 9.87 -23.53
CA ILE A 253 4.90 9.42 -23.27
C ILE A 253 4.99 7.90 -23.05
N GLY A 254 3.87 7.18 -23.18
CA GLY A 254 3.81 5.74 -23.01
C GLY A 254 4.14 5.26 -21.59
N TRP A 255 3.97 6.12 -20.58
CA TRP A 255 4.22 5.76 -19.19
C TRP A 255 2.97 5.25 -18.50
N ASP A 256 3.15 4.44 -17.46
CA ASP A 256 2.09 4.18 -16.49
C ASP A 256 1.85 5.44 -15.65
N TRP A 257 0.60 5.91 -15.59
CA TRP A 257 0.23 7.11 -14.84
C TRP A 257 0.57 7.02 -13.35
N ARG A 258 0.66 5.81 -12.79
CA ARG A 258 1.05 5.57 -11.39
C ARG A 258 2.52 5.95 -11.15
N LEU A 259 3.39 5.85 -12.16
CA LEU A 259 4.78 6.32 -12.07
C LEU A 259 4.84 7.84 -11.97
N LEU A 260 4.08 8.54 -12.80
CA LEU A 260 3.96 10.00 -12.75
C LEU A 260 3.34 10.46 -11.41
N ALA A 261 2.33 9.74 -10.92
CA ALA A 261 1.76 9.99 -9.60
C ALA A 261 2.80 9.82 -8.47
N SER A 262 3.70 8.84 -8.60
CA SER A 262 4.78 8.63 -7.64
C SER A 262 5.79 9.79 -7.65
N MET A 263 6.14 10.29 -8.85
CA MET A 263 6.98 11.49 -8.99
C MET A 263 6.32 12.71 -8.36
N ILE A 264 5.07 13.03 -8.72
CA ILE A 264 4.37 14.21 -8.16
C ILE A 264 4.27 14.13 -6.64
N PHE A 265 4.06 12.94 -6.08
CA PHE A 265 4.09 12.77 -4.64
C PHE A 265 5.47 13.10 -4.05
N GLN A 266 6.55 12.64 -4.67
CA GLN A 266 7.91 12.94 -4.23
C GLN A 266 8.22 14.43 -4.31
N GLU A 267 7.76 15.10 -5.37
CA GLU A 267 8.03 16.51 -5.63
C GLU A 267 7.23 17.44 -4.69
N SER A 268 5.91 17.23 -4.60
CA SER A 268 5.01 18.21 -3.97
C SER A 268 4.03 17.60 -2.98
N ARG A 269 3.99 16.26 -2.85
CA ARG A 269 2.92 15.54 -2.15
C ARG A 269 1.53 15.93 -2.65
N PHE A 270 1.41 16.15 -3.96
CA PHE A 270 0.20 16.64 -4.63
C PHE A 270 -0.26 18.04 -4.16
N ASN A 271 0.65 18.88 -3.67
CA ASN A 271 0.34 20.27 -3.32
C ASN A 271 0.64 21.20 -4.51
N PRO A 272 -0.37 21.79 -5.18
CA PRO A 272 -0.15 22.69 -6.31
C PRO A 272 0.54 24.00 -5.90
N GLU A 273 0.44 24.38 -4.62
CA GLU A 273 1.07 25.59 -4.07
C GLU A 273 2.47 25.33 -3.49
N ALA A 274 3.04 24.14 -3.71
CA ALA A 274 4.36 23.80 -3.18
C ALA A 274 5.45 24.69 -3.81
N GLU A 275 6.31 25.25 -2.97
CA GLU A 275 7.51 25.97 -3.37
C GLU A 275 8.70 25.48 -2.56
N SER A 276 9.78 25.10 -3.25
CA SER A 276 11.03 24.69 -2.63
C SER A 276 11.90 25.89 -2.27
N TRP A 277 12.86 25.68 -1.36
CA TRP A 277 13.85 26.70 -1.01
C TRP A 277 14.71 27.16 -2.21
N ALA A 278 14.87 26.31 -3.23
CA ALA A 278 15.60 26.61 -4.46
C ALA A 278 14.74 27.32 -5.52
N GLY A 279 13.43 27.50 -5.25
CA GLY A 279 12.49 28.21 -6.10
C GLY A 279 11.78 27.36 -7.16
N ALA A 280 11.95 26.03 -7.14
CA ALA A 280 11.05 25.12 -7.85
C ALA A 280 9.62 25.20 -7.30
N PHE A 281 8.61 25.07 -8.16
CA PHE A 281 7.22 25.31 -7.80
C PHE A 281 6.21 24.40 -8.51
N GLY A 282 5.00 24.29 -7.94
CA GLY A 282 3.89 23.55 -8.50
C GLY A 282 3.95 22.04 -8.26
N LEU A 283 2.99 21.31 -8.83
CA LEU A 283 2.89 19.85 -8.62
C LEU A 283 4.15 19.07 -9.02
N MET A 284 4.79 19.49 -10.12
CA MET A 284 5.98 18.87 -10.71
C MET A 284 7.29 19.55 -10.28
N GLN A 285 7.24 20.53 -9.36
CA GLN A 285 8.42 21.25 -8.86
C GLN A 285 9.42 21.67 -9.95
N LEU A 286 8.92 22.31 -11.02
CA LEU A 286 9.80 22.78 -12.08
C LEU A 286 10.61 24.00 -11.62
N MET A 287 11.91 23.98 -11.87
CA MET A 287 12.77 25.16 -11.67
C MET A 287 12.33 26.30 -12.62
N PRO A 288 12.45 27.58 -12.23
CA PRO A 288 11.99 28.71 -13.05
C PRO A 288 12.58 28.75 -14.47
N GLY A 289 13.82 28.28 -14.65
CA GLY A 289 14.44 28.15 -15.97
C GLY A 289 13.72 27.15 -16.87
N THR A 290 13.41 25.98 -16.32
CA THR A 290 12.68 24.92 -17.02
C THR A 290 11.23 25.34 -17.29
N ALA A 291 10.55 25.91 -16.29
CA ALA A 291 9.16 26.36 -16.43
C ALA A 291 8.98 27.40 -17.56
N ARG A 292 9.94 28.33 -17.72
CA ARG A 292 9.94 29.30 -18.83
C ARG A 292 9.96 28.65 -20.21
N ASN A 293 10.67 27.53 -20.37
CA ASN A 293 10.72 26.83 -21.66
C ASN A 293 9.36 26.26 -22.08
N TYR A 294 8.45 26.09 -21.12
CA TYR A 294 7.09 25.58 -21.33
C TYR A 294 6.01 26.63 -21.09
N GLY A 295 6.38 27.91 -20.88
CA GLY A 295 5.43 29.00 -20.69
C GLY A 295 4.64 28.96 -19.38
N ILE A 296 5.13 28.24 -18.37
CA ILE A 296 4.43 28.04 -17.09
C ILE A 296 4.92 29.04 -16.03
N THR A 297 3.97 29.59 -15.26
CA THR A 297 4.24 30.42 -14.07
C THR A 297 3.72 29.73 -12.81
N LYS A 298 3.96 30.31 -11.63
CA LYS A 298 3.49 29.75 -10.36
C LYS A 298 1.96 29.71 -10.26
N GLU A 299 1.30 30.62 -10.95
CA GLU A 299 -0.15 30.81 -10.94
C GLU A 299 -0.86 29.97 -12.03
N SER A 300 -0.09 29.19 -12.80
CA SER A 300 -0.66 28.33 -13.83
C SER A 300 -1.55 27.24 -13.21
N PRO A 301 -2.60 26.79 -13.91
CA PRO A 301 -3.41 25.66 -13.47
C PRO A 301 -2.60 24.39 -13.25
N ALA A 302 -3.06 23.55 -12.31
CA ALA A 302 -2.45 22.24 -12.02
C ALA A 302 -2.26 21.36 -13.26
N SER A 303 -3.19 21.40 -14.21
CA SER A 303 -3.08 20.70 -15.50
C SER A 303 -1.83 21.10 -16.27
N ASP A 304 -1.52 22.39 -16.27
CA ASP A 304 -0.44 22.95 -17.07
C ASP A 304 0.92 22.65 -16.41
N HIS A 305 0.97 22.63 -15.07
CA HIS A 305 2.14 22.14 -14.33
C HIS A 305 2.45 20.67 -14.65
N ILE A 306 1.43 19.80 -14.66
CA ILE A 306 1.60 18.38 -14.98
C ILE A 306 2.06 18.24 -16.44
N SER A 307 1.38 18.92 -17.37
CA SER A 307 1.71 18.86 -18.81
C SER A 307 3.14 19.34 -19.09
N ALA A 308 3.60 20.41 -18.45
CA ALA A 308 4.97 20.88 -18.58
C ALA A 308 6.00 19.91 -17.98
N GLY A 309 5.70 19.28 -16.84
CA GLY A 309 6.54 18.24 -16.28
C GLY A 309 6.67 17.03 -17.21
N VAL A 310 5.56 16.62 -17.84
CA VAL A 310 5.52 15.52 -18.83
C VAL A 310 6.29 15.89 -20.11
N ASN A 311 6.20 17.15 -20.57
CA ASN A 311 7.03 17.62 -21.68
C ASN A 311 8.53 17.63 -21.34
N PHE A 312 8.89 17.90 -20.08
CA PHE A 312 10.28 17.81 -19.63
C PHE A 312 10.76 16.36 -19.54
N ILE A 313 9.92 15.44 -19.04
CA ILE A 313 10.17 14.00 -19.07
C ILE A 313 10.39 13.51 -20.51
N LYS A 314 9.53 13.92 -21.45
CA LYS A 314 9.68 13.57 -22.87
C LYS A 314 11.01 14.05 -23.44
N TRP A 315 11.40 15.29 -23.12
CA TRP A 315 12.69 15.84 -23.55
C TRP A 315 13.89 15.06 -23.01
N LEU A 316 13.79 14.51 -21.79
CA LEU A 316 14.79 13.61 -21.21
C LEU A 316 14.78 12.24 -21.90
N ASP A 317 13.61 11.65 -22.12
CA ASP A 317 13.46 10.35 -22.79
C ASP A 317 14.06 10.38 -24.20
N ASP A 318 13.77 11.42 -24.98
CA ASP A 318 14.33 11.63 -26.33
C ASP A 318 15.88 11.67 -26.33
N ARG A 319 16.53 12.01 -25.21
CA ARG A 319 18.00 12.01 -25.08
C ARG A 319 18.59 10.67 -24.72
N PHE A 320 17.83 9.85 -24.00
CA PHE A 320 18.27 8.51 -23.61
C PHE A 320 17.85 7.45 -24.62
N MET A 321 16.87 7.74 -25.49
CA MET A 321 16.31 6.78 -26.44
C MET A 321 17.34 6.12 -27.35
N ASP A 322 18.34 6.86 -27.83
CA ASP A 322 19.38 6.35 -28.74
C ASP A 322 20.58 5.72 -28.02
N VAL A 323 20.62 5.79 -26.69
CA VAL A 323 21.80 5.42 -25.90
C VAL A 323 21.50 4.45 -24.76
N ILE A 324 20.24 4.19 -24.45
CA ILE A 324 19.79 3.19 -23.48
C ILE A 324 18.60 2.46 -24.10
N ASP A 325 18.87 1.25 -24.58
CA ASP A 325 17.90 0.42 -25.28
C ASP A 325 16.79 -0.09 -24.35
N ASP A 326 17.16 -0.48 -23.13
CA ASP A 326 16.23 -1.01 -22.12
C ASP A 326 15.32 0.11 -21.58
N PRO A 327 14.00 0.06 -21.84
CA PRO A 327 13.06 1.06 -21.33
C PRO A 327 12.99 1.13 -19.80
N GLU A 328 13.19 0.01 -19.09
CA GLU A 328 13.14 -0.02 -17.62
C GLU A 328 14.35 0.67 -17.01
N GLU A 329 15.54 0.46 -17.59
CA GLU A 329 16.73 1.24 -17.23
C GLU A 329 16.53 2.71 -17.59
N ARG A 330 16.06 3.01 -18.80
CA ARG A 330 15.86 4.40 -19.27
C ARG A 330 14.98 5.22 -18.34
N ILE A 331 13.93 4.63 -17.74
CA ILE A 331 13.12 5.28 -16.71
C ILE A 331 13.98 5.77 -15.54
N LYS A 332 14.89 4.96 -15.01
CA LYS A 332 15.76 5.33 -13.87
C LYS A 332 16.66 6.51 -14.22
N PHE A 333 17.21 6.54 -15.43
CA PHE A 333 18.03 7.66 -15.93
C PHE A 333 17.21 8.95 -16.13
N ILE A 334 15.97 8.84 -16.58
CA ILE A 334 15.05 9.99 -16.69
C ILE A 334 14.73 10.53 -15.30
N LEU A 335 14.36 9.68 -14.34
CA LEU A 335 14.09 10.09 -12.96
C LEU A 335 15.30 10.77 -12.33
N ALA A 336 16.49 10.20 -12.50
CA ALA A 336 17.73 10.77 -12.01
C ALA A 336 18.01 12.14 -12.63
N SER A 337 17.85 12.24 -13.95
CA SER A 337 18.07 13.48 -14.70
C SER A 337 17.03 14.56 -14.39
N TYR A 338 15.82 14.16 -14.02
CA TYR A 338 14.77 15.07 -13.56
C TYR A 338 15.20 15.76 -12.26
N ASN A 339 15.78 14.99 -11.34
CA ASN A 339 16.20 15.47 -10.02
C ASN A 339 17.49 16.31 -10.05
N ILE A 340 18.56 15.81 -10.69
CA ILE A 340 19.89 16.46 -10.64
C ILE A 340 20.33 17.10 -11.95
N GLY A 341 19.55 16.92 -13.02
CA GLY A 341 19.87 17.42 -14.34
C GLY A 341 20.65 16.42 -15.20
N TYR A 342 20.26 16.35 -16.47
CA TYR A 342 20.83 15.48 -17.51
C TYR A 342 22.37 15.52 -17.57
N GLY A 343 22.97 16.72 -17.46
CA GLY A 343 24.42 16.88 -17.57
C GLY A 343 25.21 16.11 -16.51
N HIS A 344 24.72 16.07 -15.26
CA HIS A 344 25.41 15.35 -14.20
C HIS A 344 25.28 13.82 -14.34
N ILE A 345 24.17 13.34 -14.89
CA ILE A 345 23.97 11.92 -15.22
C ILE A 345 24.89 11.50 -16.36
N GLU A 346 25.00 12.31 -17.41
CA GLU A 346 25.92 12.08 -18.52
C GLU A 346 27.40 12.01 -18.09
N ASP A 347 27.82 12.87 -17.16
CA ASP A 347 29.14 12.76 -16.56
C ASP A 347 29.32 11.45 -15.78
N ALA A 348 28.31 11.01 -15.03
CA ALA A 348 28.35 9.75 -14.30
C ALA A 348 28.44 8.54 -15.26
N ARG A 349 27.73 8.58 -16.39
CA ARG A 349 27.85 7.59 -17.47
C ARG A 349 29.26 7.53 -18.05
N ARG A 350 29.88 8.68 -18.34
CA ARG A 350 31.27 8.72 -18.84
C ARG A 350 32.28 8.22 -17.82
N LEU A 351 32.04 8.50 -16.53
CA LEU A 351 32.85 7.92 -15.47
C LEU A 351 32.67 6.40 -15.43
N ALA A 352 31.44 5.90 -15.48
CA ALA A 352 31.16 4.47 -15.51
C ALA A 352 31.92 3.77 -16.65
N ASP A 353 31.77 4.26 -17.87
CA ASP A 353 32.47 3.74 -19.05
C ASP A 353 33.99 3.79 -18.88
N LYS A 354 34.55 4.95 -18.47
CA LYS A 354 36.00 5.11 -18.25
C LYS A 354 36.57 4.10 -17.27
N TYR A 355 35.83 3.80 -16.21
CA TYR A 355 36.29 2.94 -15.12
C TYR A 355 35.75 1.50 -15.23
N GLY A 356 35.21 1.12 -16.40
CA GLY A 356 34.87 -0.27 -16.74
C GLY A 356 33.53 -0.76 -16.19
N ALA A 357 32.66 0.13 -15.74
CA ALA A 357 31.27 -0.15 -15.40
C ALA A 357 30.34 0.08 -16.61
N ASN A 358 29.12 -0.44 -16.56
CA ASN A 358 28.17 -0.34 -17.68
C ASN A 358 27.46 1.03 -17.68
N PRO A 359 27.65 1.90 -18.68
CA PRO A 359 27.05 3.24 -18.70
C PRO A 359 25.53 3.26 -18.93
N ASP A 360 24.91 2.11 -19.21
CA ASP A 360 23.50 1.98 -19.56
C ASP A 360 22.70 1.28 -18.46
N VAL A 361 23.36 0.91 -17.36
CA VAL A 361 22.74 0.32 -16.17
C VAL A 361 22.80 1.32 -15.02
N TRP A 362 21.65 1.54 -14.38
CA TRP A 362 21.53 2.46 -13.27
C TRP A 362 22.07 1.89 -11.96
N LEU A 363 21.58 0.72 -11.51
CA LEU A 363 21.94 0.14 -10.21
C LEU A 363 23.16 -0.79 -10.31
N GLY A 364 24.08 -0.69 -9.37
CA GLY A 364 25.41 -1.31 -9.38
C GLY A 364 26.36 -0.71 -10.41
N SER A 365 26.07 0.48 -10.94
CA SER A 365 26.89 1.12 -11.98
C SER A 365 26.79 2.66 -11.96
N VAL A 366 25.93 3.28 -12.78
CA VAL A 366 25.97 4.75 -12.99
C VAL A 366 25.67 5.53 -11.72
N GLU A 367 24.80 5.02 -10.85
CA GLU A 367 24.49 5.64 -9.57
C GLU A 367 25.70 5.66 -8.62
N GLU A 368 26.56 4.63 -8.63
CA GLU A 368 27.79 4.60 -7.85
C GLU A 368 28.75 5.70 -8.31
N TRP A 369 28.86 5.89 -9.62
CA TRP A 369 29.68 6.94 -10.21
C TRP A 369 29.11 8.33 -9.96
N LEU A 370 27.79 8.47 -9.93
CA LEU A 370 27.14 9.71 -9.52
C LEU A 370 27.42 10.04 -8.05
N MET A 371 27.40 9.06 -7.14
CA MET A 371 27.74 9.26 -5.72
C MET A 371 29.20 9.72 -5.55
N LYS A 372 30.11 9.16 -6.35
CA LYS A 372 31.55 9.53 -6.37
C LYS A 372 31.80 10.97 -6.84
N LYS A 373 30.88 11.62 -7.56
CA LYS A 373 31.03 13.04 -7.98
C LYS A 373 30.97 14.06 -6.83
N SER A 374 30.84 13.61 -5.60
CA SER A 374 31.05 14.43 -4.40
C SER A 374 32.54 14.52 -4.00
N ASP A 375 33.39 13.65 -4.53
CA ASP A 375 34.83 13.59 -4.27
C ASP A 375 35.62 14.30 -5.41
N PRO A 376 36.54 15.24 -5.07
CA PRO A 376 37.38 15.95 -6.03
C PRO A 376 38.10 15.07 -7.03
N VAL A 377 38.51 13.86 -6.65
CA VAL A 377 39.18 12.92 -7.54
C VAL A 377 38.34 12.61 -8.77
N TYR A 378 37.01 12.53 -8.61
CA TYR A 378 36.11 12.15 -9.70
C TYR A 378 35.45 13.36 -10.36
N TYR A 379 35.05 14.39 -9.61
CA TYR A 379 34.37 15.53 -10.24
C TYR A 379 35.31 16.44 -11.04
N THR A 380 36.64 16.31 -10.85
CA THR A 380 37.66 17.00 -11.66
C THR A 380 38.24 16.13 -12.77
N ASP A 381 37.72 14.91 -12.95
CA ASP A 381 38.15 14.01 -14.02
C ASP A 381 37.93 14.64 -15.41
N GLN A 382 38.85 14.41 -16.34
CA GLN A 382 38.81 14.98 -17.69
C GLN A 382 37.53 14.65 -18.49
N VAL A 383 36.82 13.56 -18.15
CA VAL A 383 35.56 13.19 -18.81
C VAL A 383 34.34 13.90 -18.24
N VAL A 384 34.48 14.55 -17.08
CA VAL A 384 33.41 15.28 -16.37
C VAL A 384 33.34 16.72 -16.88
N LYS A 385 32.14 17.14 -17.29
CA LYS A 385 31.89 18.46 -17.88
C LYS A 385 31.13 19.41 -16.95
N TYR A 386 30.31 18.87 -16.04
CA TYR A 386 29.44 19.65 -15.16
C TYR A 386 29.93 19.70 -13.71
N GLY A 387 31.06 19.05 -13.42
CA GLY A 387 31.75 19.14 -12.15
C GLY A 387 31.01 18.47 -10.99
N TYR A 388 31.16 19.05 -9.80
CA TYR A 388 30.68 18.53 -8.53
C TYR A 388 29.17 18.22 -8.53
N ALA A 389 28.79 17.10 -7.92
CA ALA A 389 27.39 16.72 -7.70
C ALA A 389 27.23 15.92 -6.41
N ARG A 390 26.10 16.06 -5.71
CA ARG A 390 25.71 15.20 -4.58
C ARG A 390 24.77 14.09 -5.05
N GLY A 391 25.34 12.97 -5.49
CA GLY A 391 24.55 11.87 -6.05
C GLY A 391 23.60 11.16 -5.07
N ILE A 392 23.84 11.27 -3.76
CA ILE A 392 23.06 10.53 -2.75
C ILE A 392 21.58 10.95 -2.73
N GLU A 393 21.28 12.24 -2.93
CA GLU A 393 19.91 12.75 -2.98
C GLU A 393 19.16 12.18 -4.18
N THR A 394 19.83 12.09 -5.33
CA THR A 394 19.29 11.52 -6.57
C THR A 394 19.08 10.02 -6.47
N PHE A 395 20.02 9.29 -5.87
CA PHE A 395 19.87 7.86 -5.61
C PHE A 395 18.61 7.58 -4.79
N HIS A 396 18.43 8.31 -3.68
CA HIS A 396 17.23 8.19 -2.86
C HIS A 396 15.96 8.59 -3.61
N TYR A 397 16.00 9.67 -4.40
CA TYR A 397 14.87 10.10 -5.21
C TYR A 397 14.40 9.01 -6.17
N VAL A 398 15.32 8.43 -6.97
CA VAL A 398 14.98 7.37 -7.93
C VAL A 398 14.38 6.17 -7.20
N ARG A 399 15.02 5.73 -6.12
CA ARG A 399 14.56 4.59 -5.32
C ARG A 399 13.15 4.83 -4.76
N GLU A 400 12.93 5.95 -4.08
CA GLU A 400 11.65 6.29 -3.45
C GLU A 400 10.50 6.42 -4.47
N VAL A 401 10.80 6.93 -5.68
CA VAL A 401 9.81 7.00 -6.77
C VAL A 401 9.46 5.60 -7.28
N ILE A 402 10.44 4.73 -7.52
CA ILE A 402 10.21 3.37 -8.01
C ILE A 402 9.49 2.50 -6.97
N GLU A 403 9.94 2.50 -5.71
CA GLU A 403 9.30 1.76 -4.62
C GLU A 403 7.82 2.13 -4.47
N ARG A 404 7.51 3.43 -4.49
CA ARG A 404 6.13 3.92 -4.40
C ARG A 404 5.31 3.62 -5.65
N TYR A 405 5.93 3.62 -6.83
CA TYR A 405 5.28 3.21 -8.07
C TYR A 405 4.84 1.74 -8.01
N GLU A 406 5.72 0.84 -7.56
CA GLU A 406 5.36 -0.56 -7.35
C GLU A 406 4.26 -0.72 -6.29
N HIS A 407 4.32 0.04 -5.20
CA HIS A 407 3.23 0.08 -4.23
C HIS A 407 1.89 0.51 -4.87
N TYR A 408 1.89 1.58 -5.66
CA TYR A 408 0.70 2.05 -6.38
C TYR A 408 0.18 1.01 -7.36
N LYS A 409 1.05 0.28 -8.07
CA LYS A 409 0.63 -0.83 -8.94
C LYS A 409 -0.12 -1.90 -8.17
N ASN A 410 0.35 -2.22 -6.96
CA ASN A 410 -0.22 -3.27 -6.13
C ASN A 410 -1.57 -2.87 -5.53
N ILE A 411 -1.73 -1.64 -5.04
CA ILE A 411 -2.97 -1.19 -4.41
C ILE A 411 -4.02 -0.64 -5.39
N VAL A 412 -3.57 -0.18 -6.57
CA VAL A 412 -4.42 0.29 -7.69
C VAL A 412 -4.34 -0.74 -8.81
N ASN A 413 -4.49 -2.02 -8.47
CA ASN A 413 -4.63 -3.10 -9.45
C ASN A 413 -6.12 -3.33 -9.77
N SER A 414 -6.43 -3.77 -10.99
CA SER A 414 -7.78 -4.08 -11.44
C SER A 414 -8.49 -5.07 -10.54
N ASP A 415 -7.79 -6.05 -9.96
CA ASP A 415 -8.39 -7.07 -9.11
C ASP A 415 -8.77 -6.51 -7.73
N VAL A 416 -7.90 -5.66 -7.16
CA VAL A 416 -8.21 -4.94 -5.92
C VAL A 416 -9.36 -3.97 -6.16
N ILE A 417 -9.38 -3.23 -7.27
CA ILE A 417 -10.46 -2.30 -7.61
C ILE A 417 -11.77 -3.07 -7.92
N ALA A 418 -11.70 -4.21 -8.60
CA ALA A 418 -12.85 -5.06 -8.90
C ALA A 418 -13.50 -5.59 -7.62
N SER A 419 -12.72 -5.86 -6.58
CA SER A 419 -13.24 -6.27 -5.26
C SER A 419 -14.10 -5.19 -4.57
N TRP A 420 -14.12 -3.95 -5.08
CA TRP A 420 -14.94 -2.83 -4.59
C TRP A 420 -16.22 -2.60 -5.38
N LYS A 421 -16.42 -3.27 -6.52
CA LYS A 421 -17.70 -3.19 -7.25
C LYS A 421 -18.83 -3.79 -6.41
N PRO A 422 -20.10 -3.41 -6.64
CA PRO A 422 -21.24 -4.07 -6.01
C PRO A 422 -21.13 -5.60 -6.13
N LEU A 423 -21.44 -6.34 -5.06
CA LEU A 423 -21.30 -7.80 -5.05
C LEU A 423 -22.08 -8.48 -6.19
N GLU A 424 -23.18 -7.87 -6.61
CA GLU A 424 -24.00 -8.28 -7.75
C GLU A 424 -23.23 -8.25 -9.09
N GLU A 425 -22.28 -7.33 -9.24
CA GLU A 425 -21.45 -7.19 -10.44
C GLU A 425 -20.26 -8.16 -10.45
N ILE A 426 -19.75 -8.54 -9.27
CA ILE A 426 -18.60 -9.44 -9.12
C ILE A 426 -18.95 -10.88 -9.57
N HIS A 427 -20.20 -11.32 -9.39
CA HIS A 427 -20.64 -12.67 -9.78
C HIS A 427 -20.93 -12.83 -11.28
N SER A 428 -20.98 -11.73 -12.06
CA SER A 428 -21.26 -11.79 -13.50
C SER A 428 -20.08 -12.30 -14.36
N GLY A 429 -18.89 -12.47 -13.76
CA GLY A 429 -17.64 -12.83 -14.47
C GLY A 429 -17.24 -14.31 -14.45
N SER A 430 -17.79 -15.15 -13.56
CA SER A 430 -17.40 -16.57 -13.42
C SER A 430 -18.44 -17.55 -13.97
N SER A 431 -18.97 -17.27 -15.16
CA SER A 431 -19.78 -18.23 -15.91
C SER A 431 -19.35 -18.24 -17.37
N ARG A 432 -18.22 -18.89 -17.64
CA ARG A 432 -17.91 -19.51 -18.93
C ARG A 432 -17.19 -20.83 -18.71
#